data_AF-A0A976D2Y6-F1
#
_entry.id   AF-A0A976D2Y6-F1
#
_cell.length_a   1.000
_cell.length_b   1.000
_cell.length_c   1.000
_cell.angle_alpha   90.00
_cell.angle_beta   90.00
_cell.angle_gamma   90.00
#
_symmetry.space_group_name_H-M   'P 1'
#
loop_
_entity.id
_entity.type
_entity.pdbx_description
1 polymer ?
#
loop_
_entity_poly.entity_id
_entity_poly.type
_entity_poly.pdbx_seq_one_letter_code
_entity_poly.pdbx_strand_id
1 'polypeptide(L)'
;FFTQELVPAIDQLYPTFKDPKRRAITGLSMGGRGAWWLAWRHPELWGAAGSICGGLDIRPFPKNWDLPKVLGAYPSQAQNWDQHTVQELVQQTAYRGQVLLFDCGTSDFFLAVNRTLHNTLLQLKVPHVYTEQPGTHNAAYWGQAIQHHLLFFDQYFQQKKS
;
A
#
# COMPACT_ATOMS: atom_id res chain seq x y z
N PHE A 1 -10.14 13.27 -4.61
CA PHE A 1 -9.13 13.19 -5.69
C PHE A 1 -8.96 11.79 -6.29
N PHE A 2 -8.07 10.90 -5.80
CA PHE A 2 -7.70 9.69 -6.57
C PHE A 2 -8.87 8.80 -7.02
N THR A 3 -9.80 8.46 -6.13
CA THR A 3 -10.91 7.54 -6.43
C THR A 3 -12.11 8.16 -7.10
N GLN A 4 -12.35 9.45 -6.84
CA GLN A 4 -13.56 10.15 -7.27
C GLN A 4 -13.34 11.09 -8.46
N GLU A 5 -12.09 11.47 -8.73
CA GLU A 5 -11.75 12.43 -9.78
C GLU A 5 -10.74 11.84 -10.76
N LEU A 6 -9.56 11.43 -10.29
CA LEU A 6 -8.48 11.00 -11.19
C LEU A 6 -8.83 9.71 -11.93
N VAL A 7 -9.23 8.65 -11.22
CA VAL A 7 -9.59 7.37 -11.85
C VAL A 7 -10.75 7.54 -12.85
N PRO A 8 -11.88 8.18 -12.48
CA PRO A 8 -12.95 8.48 -13.44
C PRO A 8 -12.50 9.30 -14.65
N ALA A 9 -11.68 10.33 -14.45
CA ALA A 9 -11.18 11.16 -15.55
C ALA A 9 -10.28 10.37 -16.52
N ILE A 10 -9.38 9.53 -16.00
CA ILE A 10 -8.54 8.65 -16.83
C ILE A 10 -9.40 7.66 -17.62
N ASP A 11 -10.40 7.06 -16.97
CA ASP A 11 -11.32 6.13 -17.63
C ASP A 11 -12.25 6.79 -18.67
N GLN A 12 -12.41 8.12 -18.62
CA GLN A 12 -13.15 8.89 -19.61
C GLN A 12 -12.26 9.32 -20.79
N LEU A 13 -10.99 9.67 -20.51
CA LEU A 13 -10.06 10.19 -21.49
C LEU A 13 -9.34 9.11 -22.30
N TYR A 14 -9.20 7.91 -21.75
CA TYR A 14 -8.43 6.82 -22.35
C TYR A 14 -9.22 5.50 -22.36
N PRO A 15 -8.93 4.59 -23.30
CA PRO A 15 -9.58 3.29 -23.37
C PRO A 15 -9.03 2.33 -22.29
N THR A 16 -9.42 2.55 -21.04
CA THR A 16 -9.05 1.70 -19.91
C THR A 16 -10.10 0.62 -19.65
N PHE A 17 -9.70 -0.44 -18.94
CA PHE A 17 -10.63 -1.39 -18.35
C PHE A 17 -11.05 -0.90 -16.96
N LYS A 18 -12.35 -0.71 -16.74
CA LYS A 18 -12.91 -0.29 -15.44
C LYS A 18 -13.04 -1.44 -14.44
N ASP A 19 -12.78 -2.68 -14.86
CA ASP A 19 -12.78 -3.86 -14.01
C ASP A 19 -11.60 -3.79 -13.01
N PRO A 20 -11.82 -3.89 -11.69
CA PRO A 20 -10.74 -3.92 -10.71
C PRO A 20 -9.71 -5.01 -11.03
N LYS A 21 -10.10 -6.16 -11.60
CA LYS A 21 -9.16 -7.23 -11.99
C LYS A 21 -8.17 -6.81 -13.09
N ARG A 22 -8.41 -5.67 -13.73
CA ARG A 22 -7.58 -5.07 -14.78
C ARG A 22 -6.88 -3.79 -14.31
N ARG A 23 -6.94 -3.49 -13.00
CA ARG A 23 -6.29 -2.31 -12.41
C ARG A 23 -5.46 -2.70 -11.19
N ALA A 24 -4.25 -2.16 -11.14
CA ALA A 24 -3.34 -2.25 -10.01
C ALA A 24 -2.91 -0.86 -9.56
N ILE A 25 -2.51 -0.72 -8.29
CA ILE A 25 -1.93 0.50 -7.74
C ILE A 25 -0.67 0.15 -6.94
N THR A 26 0.40 0.92 -7.12
CA THR A 26 1.58 0.82 -6.27
C THR A 26 2.23 2.17 -6.04
N GLY A 27 3.03 2.28 -4.99
CA GLY A 27 3.83 3.45 -4.72
C GLY A 27 4.96 3.13 -3.75
N LEU A 28 5.84 4.12 -3.58
CA LEU A 28 6.99 4.07 -2.69
C LEU A 28 6.77 4.96 -1.46
N SER A 29 7.29 4.58 -0.29
CA SER A 29 7.26 5.38 0.94
C SER A 29 5.85 5.86 1.31
N MET A 30 5.61 7.17 1.34
CA MET A 30 4.28 7.77 1.50
C MET A 30 3.28 7.28 0.43
N GLY A 31 3.74 7.14 -0.81
CA GLY A 31 2.96 6.58 -1.92
C GLY A 31 2.66 5.09 -1.74
N GLY A 32 3.54 4.32 -1.08
CA GLY A 32 3.30 2.92 -0.74
C GLY A 32 2.19 2.78 0.30
N ARG A 33 2.22 3.62 1.34
CA ARG A 33 1.09 3.80 2.28
C ARG A 33 -0.18 4.17 1.52
N GLY A 34 -0.12 5.16 0.64
CA GLY A 34 -1.27 5.63 -0.14
C GLY A 34 -1.88 4.53 -1.01
N ALA A 35 -1.06 3.77 -1.72
CA ALA A 35 -1.50 2.67 -2.58
C ALA A 35 -2.27 1.61 -1.79
N TRP A 36 -1.72 1.15 -0.67
CA TRP A 36 -2.37 0.16 0.19
C TRP A 36 -3.62 0.72 0.89
N TRP A 37 -3.54 1.95 1.41
CA TRP A 37 -4.66 2.64 2.03
C TRP A 37 -5.87 2.74 1.10
N LEU A 38 -5.61 3.15 -0.14
CA LEU A 38 -6.61 3.26 -1.18
C LEU A 38 -7.15 1.87 -1.55
N ALA A 39 -6.27 0.95 -1.95
CA ALA A 39 -6.66 -0.39 -2.42
C ALA A 39 -7.52 -1.16 -1.40
N TRP A 40 -7.16 -1.07 -0.13
CA TRP A 40 -7.91 -1.74 0.92
C TRP A 40 -9.30 -1.13 1.14
N ARG A 41 -9.46 0.18 0.95
CA ARG A 41 -10.74 0.89 1.12
C ARG A 41 -11.66 0.77 -0.10
N HIS A 42 -11.11 0.70 -1.31
CA HIS A 42 -11.88 0.65 -2.55
C HIS A 42 -11.53 -0.56 -3.43
N PRO A 43 -11.81 -1.80 -2.99
CA PRO A 43 -11.56 -3.02 -3.75
C PRO A 43 -12.29 -3.07 -5.09
N GLU A 44 -13.36 -2.27 -5.24
CA GLU A 44 -14.09 -2.10 -6.48
C GLU A 44 -13.26 -1.40 -7.56
N LEU A 45 -12.19 -0.70 -7.18
CA LEU A 45 -11.31 0.00 -8.10
C LEU A 45 -10.03 -0.76 -8.42
N TRP A 46 -9.51 -1.58 -7.51
CA TRP A 46 -8.21 -2.24 -7.67
C TRP A 46 -8.26 -3.72 -7.29
N GLY A 47 -7.82 -4.57 -8.23
CA GLY A 47 -7.69 -6.01 -8.03
C GLY A 47 -6.32 -6.43 -7.56
N ALA A 48 -5.31 -5.56 -7.68
CA ALA A 48 -3.97 -5.76 -7.12
C ALA A 48 -3.38 -4.48 -6.53
N ALA A 49 -2.54 -4.61 -5.50
CA ALA A 49 -1.89 -3.49 -4.83
C ALA A 49 -0.46 -3.80 -4.39
N GLY A 50 0.41 -2.80 -4.49
CA GLY A 50 1.84 -2.88 -4.20
C GLY A 50 2.29 -1.78 -3.23
N SER A 51 3.17 -2.08 -2.27
CA SER A 51 3.81 -1.04 -1.43
C SER A 51 5.32 -1.24 -1.32
N ILE A 52 6.10 -0.27 -1.77
CA ILE A 52 7.57 -0.28 -1.67
C ILE A 52 7.99 0.58 -0.49
N CYS A 53 8.64 0.01 0.52
CA CYS A 53 9.05 0.69 1.75
C CYS A 53 7.95 1.58 2.36
N GLY A 54 6.71 1.08 2.39
CA GLY A 54 5.56 1.88 2.75
C GLY A 54 5.56 2.29 4.22
N GLY A 55 5.11 3.53 4.50
CA GLY A 55 4.78 3.96 5.87
C GLY A 55 3.47 3.35 6.36
N LEU A 56 3.42 2.02 6.48
CA LEU A 56 2.19 1.25 6.73
C LEU A 56 1.69 1.35 8.18
N ASP A 57 2.58 1.75 9.10
CA ASP A 57 2.24 2.30 10.41
C ASP A 57 3.04 3.58 10.65
N ILE A 58 2.33 4.68 10.89
CA ILE A 58 2.90 6.01 11.11
C ILE A 58 3.03 6.36 12.59
N ARG A 59 2.37 5.61 13.49
CA ARG A 59 2.31 5.88 14.94
C ARG A 59 3.68 5.85 15.63
N PRO A 60 4.65 5.00 15.23
CA PRO A 60 6.01 5.06 15.77
C PRO A 60 6.80 6.31 15.40
N PHE A 61 6.29 7.16 14.49
CA PHE A 61 6.97 8.36 13.99
C PHE A 61 6.15 9.64 14.25
N PRO A 62 5.68 9.89 15.48
CA PRO A 62 4.63 10.87 15.75
C PRO A 62 5.07 12.32 15.52
N LYS A 63 6.37 12.59 15.39
CA LYS A 63 6.94 13.93 15.21
C LYS A 63 7.37 14.22 13.77
N ASN A 64 7.20 13.27 12.86
CA ASN A 64 7.73 13.37 11.50
C ASN A 64 6.69 13.91 10.52
N TRP A 65 7.16 14.42 9.38
CA TRP A 65 6.37 14.80 8.19
C TRP A 65 5.17 15.72 8.47
N ASP A 66 5.28 16.58 9.49
CA ASP A 66 4.20 17.47 9.92
C ASP A 66 2.87 16.74 10.24
N LEU A 67 2.92 15.44 10.50
CA LEU A 67 1.74 14.64 10.84
C LEU A 67 0.95 15.23 12.02
N PRO A 68 1.56 15.79 13.08
CA PRO A 68 0.81 16.46 14.15
C PRO A 68 -0.06 17.64 13.70
N LYS A 69 0.31 18.34 12.61
CA LYS A 69 -0.49 19.46 12.09
C LYS A 69 -1.76 18.97 11.39
N VAL A 70 -1.75 17.75 10.87
CA VAL A 70 -2.85 17.17 10.09
C VAL A 70 -3.71 16.23 10.94
N LEU A 71 -3.07 15.39 11.77
CA LEU A 71 -3.72 14.34 12.56
C LEU A 71 -3.89 14.74 14.03
N GLY A 72 -3.29 15.85 14.45
CA GLY A 72 -3.24 16.26 15.84
C GLY A 72 -2.12 15.58 16.64
N ALA A 73 -1.93 16.01 17.88
CA ALA A 73 -0.88 15.49 18.75
C ALA A 73 -1.11 14.01 19.14
N TYR A 74 -0.06 13.21 19.09
CA TYR A 74 -0.08 11.81 19.53
C TYR A 74 0.61 11.68 20.90
N PRO A 75 0.04 10.94 21.88
CA PRO A 75 -1.11 10.04 21.76
C PRO A 75 -2.48 10.66 22.10
N SER A 76 -2.59 11.96 22.40
CA SER A 76 -3.87 12.56 22.85
C SER A 76 -4.98 12.50 21.80
N GLN A 77 -4.64 12.46 20.51
CA GLN A 77 -5.57 12.30 19.38
C GLN A 77 -5.33 10.98 18.64
N ALA A 78 -5.04 9.89 19.36
CA ALA A 78 -4.71 8.58 18.78
C ALA A 78 -5.74 8.08 17.74
N GLN A 79 -7.04 8.32 17.96
CA GLN A 79 -8.09 7.91 17.03
C GLN A 79 -7.89 8.48 15.62
N ASN A 80 -7.40 9.72 15.48
CA ASN A 80 -7.12 10.31 14.17
C ASN A 80 -5.97 9.57 13.47
N TRP A 81 -4.98 9.11 14.22
CA TRP A 81 -3.83 8.38 13.72
C TRP A 81 -4.21 6.95 13.31
N ASP A 82 -5.02 6.28 14.14
CA ASP A 82 -5.54 4.94 13.89
C ASP A 82 -6.39 4.92 12.61
N GLN A 83 -7.27 5.90 12.45
CA GLN A 83 -8.08 6.11 11.23
C GLN A 83 -7.27 6.44 9.97
N HIS A 84 -5.95 6.58 10.06
CA HIS A 84 -5.06 6.89 8.94
C HIS A 84 -3.88 5.91 8.82
N THR A 85 -3.93 4.80 9.55
CA THR A 85 -2.88 3.79 9.63
C THR A 85 -3.31 2.48 8.95
N VAL A 86 -2.54 2.01 7.96
CA VAL A 86 -2.89 0.82 7.16
C VAL A 86 -2.96 -0.43 8.05
N GLN A 87 -2.02 -0.56 8.99
CA GLN A 87 -2.00 -1.62 10.01
C GLN A 87 -3.35 -1.76 10.72
N GLU A 88 -3.93 -0.64 11.15
CA GLU A 88 -5.20 -0.62 11.87
C GLU A 88 -6.36 -1.00 10.96
N LEU A 89 -6.38 -0.43 9.74
CA LEU A 89 -7.40 -0.72 8.75
C LEU A 89 -7.48 -2.22 8.41
N VAL A 90 -6.33 -2.89 8.28
CA VAL A 90 -6.23 -4.32 8.01
C VAL A 90 -6.78 -5.16 9.17
N GLN A 91 -6.55 -4.74 10.41
CA GLN A 91 -7.05 -5.44 11.60
C GLN A 91 -8.56 -5.29 11.79
N GLN A 92 -9.12 -4.14 11.42
CA GLN A 92 -10.51 -3.80 11.70
C GLN A 92 -11.50 -4.21 10.60
N THR A 93 -11.04 -4.56 9.41
CA THR A 93 -11.92 -4.81 8.26
C THR A 93 -11.56 -6.09 7.52
N ALA A 94 -12.57 -6.76 6.97
CA ALA A 94 -12.37 -7.99 6.23
C ALA A 94 -11.60 -7.74 4.93
N TYR A 95 -10.67 -8.64 4.62
CA TYR A 95 -10.01 -8.69 3.33
C TYR A 95 -11.00 -9.01 2.21
N ARG A 96 -10.86 -8.33 1.06
CA ARG A 96 -11.85 -8.37 -0.04
C ARG A 96 -11.28 -8.92 -1.34
N GLY A 97 -10.21 -9.72 -1.28
CA GLY A 97 -9.72 -10.51 -2.43
C GLY A 97 -8.70 -9.82 -3.35
N GLN A 98 -8.12 -8.69 -2.96
CA GLN A 98 -7.06 -8.00 -3.73
C GLN A 98 -5.78 -8.83 -3.71
N VAL A 99 -5.05 -8.91 -4.82
CA VAL A 99 -3.71 -9.49 -4.80
C VAL A 99 -2.74 -8.46 -4.22
N LEU A 100 -2.03 -8.82 -3.14
CA LEU A 100 -1.19 -7.89 -2.37
C LEU A 100 0.29 -8.23 -2.49
N LEU A 101 1.10 -7.20 -2.73
CA LEU A 101 2.56 -7.24 -2.74
C LEU A 101 3.10 -6.07 -1.91
N PHE A 102 4.15 -6.31 -1.15
CA PHE A 102 4.92 -5.24 -0.53
C PHE A 102 6.31 -5.70 -0.19
N ASP A 103 7.22 -4.75 -0.13
CA ASP A 103 8.63 -5.00 0.13
C ASP A 103 9.27 -3.86 0.93
N CYS A 104 10.40 -4.15 1.57
CA CYS A 104 11.15 -3.14 2.29
C CYS A 104 12.65 -3.48 2.36
N GLY A 105 13.49 -2.45 2.29
CA GLY A 105 14.92 -2.60 2.46
C GLY A 105 15.29 -3.07 3.87
N THR A 106 16.24 -4.00 4.01
CA THR A 106 16.66 -4.53 5.31
C THR A 106 17.33 -3.49 6.23
N SER A 107 17.69 -2.32 5.70
CA SER A 107 18.24 -1.17 6.43
C SER A 107 17.36 0.07 6.28
N ASP A 108 16.09 -0.10 5.94
CA ASP A 108 15.07 0.95 5.89
C ASP A 108 14.47 1.20 7.28
N PHE A 109 14.20 2.46 7.62
CA PHE A 109 13.60 2.80 8.91
C PHE A 109 12.13 2.35 9.04
N PHE A 110 11.45 2.04 7.93
CA PHE A 110 10.11 1.46 7.93
C PHE A 110 10.10 -0.07 7.99
N LEU A 111 11.25 -0.75 8.04
CA LEU A 111 11.30 -2.21 8.04
C LEU A 111 10.48 -2.84 9.16
N ALA A 112 10.60 -2.31 10.38
CA ALA A 112 9.88 -2.83 11.54
C ALA A 112 8.35 -2.76 11.35
N VAL A 113 7.83 -1.65 10.81
CA VAL A 113 6.39 -1.49 10.59
C VAL A 113 5.88 -2.34 9.42
N ASN A 114 6.70 -2.59 8.41
CA ASN A 114 6.37 -3.51 7.32
C ASN A 114 6.31 -4.97 7.82
N ARG A 115 7.27 -5.39 8.65
CA ARG A 115 7.25 -6.72 9.30
C ARG A 115 6.03 -6.92 10.21
N THR A 116 5.64 -5.90 10.97
CA THR A 116 4.42 -5.96 11.81
C THR A 116 3.18 -6.22 10.97
N LEU A 117 3.04 -5.55 9.83
CA LEU A 117 1.92 -5.78 8.93
C LEU A 117 1.98 -7.16 8.29
N HIS A 118 3.15 -7.61 7.85
CA HIS A 118 3.34 -8.97 7.35
C HIS A 118 2.84 -10.02 8.35
N ASN A 119 3.28 -9.93 9.61
CA ASN A 119 2.84 -10.84 10.66
C ASN A 119 1.33 -10.78 10.90
N THR A 120 0.74 -9.59 10.81
CA THR A 120 -0.70 -9.40 10.97
C THR A 120 -1.48 -10.06 9.82
N LEU A 121 -1.02 -9.90 8.59
CA LEU A 121 -1.64 -10.55 7.42
C LEU A 121 -1.51 -12.08 7.51
N LEU A 122 -0.39 -12.61 8.00
CA LEU A 122 -0.23 -14.04 8.26
C LEU A 122 -1.25 -14.54 9.30
N GLN A 123 -1.41 -13.83 10.42
CA GLN A 123 -2.38 -14.19 11.47
C GLN A 123 -3.83 -14.17 10.94
N LEU A 124 -4.16 -13.18 10.11
CA LEU A 124 -5.46 -13.04 9.47
C LEU A 124 -5.65 -13.96 8.25
N LYS A 125 -4.63 -14.75 7.88
CA LYS A 125 -4.62 -15.63 6.69
C LYS A 125 -4.94 -14.90 5.39
N VAL A 126 -4.51 -13.64 5.27
CA VAL A 126 -4.67 -12.84 4.06
C VAL A 126 -3.57 -13.23 3.06
N PRO A 127 -3.90 -13.69 1.84
CA PRO A 127 -2.89 -14.00 0.82
C PRO A 127 -2.12 -12.74 0.40
N HIS A 128 -0.79 -12.80 0.48
CA HIS A 128 0.07 -11.69 0.09
C HIS A 128 1.49 -12.17 -0.24
N VAL A 129 2.24 -11.36 -0.98
CA VAL A 129 3.69 -11.51 -1.19
C VAL A 129 4.41 -10.44 -0.37
N TYR A 130 5.35 -10.88 0.47
CA TYR A 130 6.24 -10.00 1.22
C TYR A 130 7.69 -10.35 0.91
N THR A 131 8.51 -9.35 0.60
CA THR A 131 9.95 -9.55 0.39
C THR A 131 10.76 -8.49 1.13
N GLU A 132 11.98 -8.88 1.51
CA GLU A 132 12.99 -7.96 2.03
C GLU A 132 14.26 -8.14 1.22
N GLN A 133 14.91 -7.04 0.87
CA GLN A 133 16.16 -7.05 0.11
C GLN A 133 17.18 -6.08 0.73
N PRO A 134 18.49 -6.29 0.55
CA PRO A 134 19.49 -5.33 0.98
C PRO A 134 19.22 -3.93 0.42
N GLY A 135 19.15 -2.93 1.30
CA GLY A 135 18.92 -1.54 0.89
C GLY A 135 18.33 -0.69 2.01
N THR A 136 18.17 0.60 1.71
CA THR A 136 17.64 1.62 2.62
C THR A 136 16.61 2.48 1.89
N HIS A 137 16.10 3.52 2.55
CA HIS A 137 14.99 4.35 2.09
C HIS A 137 15.42 5.33 0.99
N ASN A 138 15.79 4.82 -0.19
CA ASN A 138 16.37 5.61 -1.27
C ASN A 138 15.94 5.18 -2.67
N ALA A 139 16.25 6.04 -3.66
CA ALA A 139 15.89 5.83 -5.05
C ALA A 139 16.54 4.59 -5.69
N ALA A 140 17.74 4.18 -5.24
CA ALA A 140 18.41 3.00 -5.76
C ALA A 140 17.62 1.72 -5.43
N TYR A 141 17.16 1.60 -4.18
CA TYR A 141 16.28 0.51 -3.78
C TYR A 141 14.93 0.57 -4.52
N TRP A 142 14.28 1.73 -4.54
CA TRP A 142 12.97 1.88 -5.19
C TRP A 142 13.00 1.56 -6.68
N GLY A 143 14.08 1.94 -7.38
CA GLY A 143 14.25 1.67 -8.80
C GLY A 143 14.35 0.19 -9.14
N GLN A 144 14.87 -0.64 -8.21
CA GLN A 144 14.88 -2.09 -8.36
C GLN A 144 13.52 -2.70 -7.97
N ALA A 145 12.97 -2.28 -6.83
CA ALA A 145 11.70 -2.80 -6.33
C ALA A 145 10.53 -2.57 -7.29
N ILE A 146 10.46 -1.40 -7.96
CA ILE A 146 9.39 -1.10 -8.92
C ILE A 146 9.39 -2.06 -10.12
N GLN A 147 10.56 -2.54 -10.54
CA GLN A 147 10.63 -3.53 -11.63
C GLN A 147 9.97 -4.85 -11.23
N HIS A 148 10.19 -5.30 -9.99
CA HIS A 148 9.53 -6.48 -9.45
C HIS A 148 8.01 -6.29 -9.35
N HIS A 149 7.55 -5.11 -8.91
CA HIS A 149 6.13 -4.79 -8.82
C HIS A 149 5.45 -4.78 -10.20
N LEU A 150 6.09 -4.18 -11.21
CA LEU A 150 5.57 -4.16 -12.57
C LEU A 150 5.48 -5.57 -13.17
N LEU A 151 6.51 -6.40 -12.97
CA LEU A 151 6.50 -7.80 -13.40
C LEU A 151 5.37 -8.59 -12.72
N PHE A 152 5.21 -8.41 -11.40
CA PHE A 152 4.15 -9.07 -10.64
C PHE A 152 2.75 -8.69 -11.15
N PHE A 153 2.52 -7.40 -11.45
CA PHE A 153 1.24 -6.96 -11.99
C PHE A 153 1.00 -7.43 -13.42
N ASP A 154 2.02 -7.47 -14.28
CA ASP A 154 1.86 -8.06 -15.61
C ASP A 154 1.39 -9.52 -15.49
N GLN A 155 2.07 -10.34 -14.68
CA GLN A 155 1.68 -11.73 -14.44
C GLN A 155 0.24 -11.86 -13.92
N TYR A 156 -0.15 -11.01 -12.96
CA TYR A 156 -1.53 -10.95 -12.47
C TYR A 156 -2.53 -10.68 -13.60
N PHE A 157 -2.25 -9.71 -14.49
CA PHE A 157 -3.14 -9.39 -15.59
C PHE A 157 -3.19 -10.47 -16.67
N GLN A 158 -2.11 -11.19 -16.93
CA GLN A 158 -2.10 -12.30 -17.89
C GLN A 158 -2.99 -13.46 -17.42
N GLN A 159 -2.99 -13.78 -16.13
CA GLN A 159 -3.81 -14.86 -15.55
C GLN A 159 -5.32 -14.59 -15.62
N LYS A 160 -5.73 -13.34 -15.86
CA LYS A 160 -7.14 -12.92 -15.91
C LYS A 160 -7.62 -12.67 -17.34
N LYS A 161 -6.87 -13.11 -18.35
CA LYS A 161 -7.28 -13.05 -19.77
C LYS A 161 -8.12 -14.26 -20.22
N SER A 162 -8.26 -15.29 -19.39
CA SER A 162 -9.17 -16.44 -19.59
C SER A 162 -10.53 -16.20 -18.95
#